data_AF-A0A9N9WJ75-F1
#
_entry.id   AF-A0A9N9WJ75-F1
#
_cell.length_a   1.000
_cell.length_b   1.000
_cell.length_c   1.000
_cell.angle_alpha   90.00
_cell.angle_beta   90.00
_cell.angle_gamma   90.00
#
_symmetry.space_group_name_H-M   'P 1'
#
loop_
_entity.id
_entity.type
_entity.pdbx_description
1 polymer ?
#
loop_
_entity_poly.entity_id
_entity_poly.type
_entity_poly.pdbx_seq_one_letter_code
_entity_poly.pdbx_strand_id
1 'polypeptide(L)'
;MRLRNHPPELFRHAFNAKQTLIDLSTRFKCRSFPSALTKAKGPYVLAQSTFGSFKKHTKRNIRFFVERITDSLRNKPFYNRTMISKLLVVLVLCWGVESFPDGAPVDACVKNRPNQPNHGQHRTQPLSTLPYRVQASSATYGPNSAITVTIEGAEPFKGFFIQARSVDTDEWLGSWEEAPNTTIHPECSSVTHADPRDKSRATFVWRAPANSQGRVYFTGTVLKNYGTFWANIIAEAPQDPAQLQLLG
;
A
#
# COMPACT_ATOMS: atom_id res chain seq x y z
N MET A 1 59.20 -16.83 13.63
CA MET A 1 58.36 -17.97 13.21
C MET A 1 56.90 -17.49 13.17
N ARG A 2 56.35 -17.41 11.95
CA ARG A 2 54.98 -17.10 11.47
C ARG A 2 53.91 -16.53 12.42
N LEU A 3 53.56 -15.27 12.16
CA LEU A 3 52.22 -14.70 12.29
C LEU A 3 51.22 -15.54 11.47
N ARG A 4 50.09 -15.96 12.07
CA ARG A 4 48.99 -16.63 11.36
C ARG A 4 47.90 -15.60 11.05
N ASN A 5 47.81 -15.24 9.78
CA ASN A 5 46.74 -14.43 9.20
C ASN A 5 45.39 -15.17 9.31
N HIS A 6 44.36 -14.47 9.79
CA HIS A 6 42.97 -14.89 9.64
C HIS A 6 42.49 -14.67 8.19
N PRO A 7 41.66 -15.56 7.61
CA PRO A 7 41.24 -15.45 6.22
C PRO A 7 40.21 -14.31 6.01
N PRO A 8 40.39 -13.45 5.00
CA PRO A 8 39.51 -12.31 4.70
C PRO A 8 38.11 -12.68 4.18
N GLU A 9 37.85 -13.95 3.89
CA GLU A 9 36.58 -14.48 3.36
C GLU A 9 35.42 -14.39 4.37
N LEU A 10 35.67 -14.65 5.66
CA LEU A 10 34.63 -14.64 6.71
C LEU A 10 34.05 -13.24 6.96
N PHE A 11 34.88 -12.20 6.84
CA PHE A 11 34.44 -10.81 6.92
C PHE A 11 33.61 -10.41 5.70
N ARG A 12 33.94 -10.93 4.51
CA ARG A 12 33.22 -10.66 3.26
C ARG A 12 31.81 -11.27 3.27
N HIS A 13 31.65 -12.47 3.82
CA HIS A 13 30.33 -13.11 4.00
C HIS A 13 29.46 -12.42 5.05
N ALA A 14 30.04 -11.98 6.18
CA ALA A 14 29.31 -11.24 7.21
C ALA A 14 28.88 -9.84 6.72
N PHE A 15 29.71 -9.18 5.92
CA PHE A 15 29.39 -7.89 5.29
C PHE A 15 28.28 -8.03 4.25
N ASN A 16 28.33 -9.06 3.40
CA ASN A 16 27.27 -9.35 2.41
C ASN A 16 25.94 -9.72 3.08
N ALA A 17 25.95 -10.53 4.15
CA ALA A 17 24.73 -10.86 4.89
C ALA A 17 24.11 -9.63 5.57
N LYS A 18 24.94 -8.71 6.08
CA LYS A 18 24.48 -7.44 6.66
C LYS A 18 23.87 -6.53 5.58
N GLN A 19 24.47 -6.46 4.39
CA GLN A 19 23.95 -5.68 3.27
C GLN A 19 22.64 -6.25 2.72
N THR A 20 22.52 -7.58 2.60
CA THR A 20 21.27 -8.25 2.18
C THR A 20 20.15 -8.08 3.22
N LEU A 21 20.47 -8.09 4.51
CA LEU A 21 19.49 -7.82 5.58
C LEU A 21 19.04 -6.35 5.60
N ILE A 22 19.93 -5.41 5.30
CA ILE A 22 19.59 -3.98 5.14
C ILE A 22 18.68 -3.77 3.92
N ASP A 23 18.96 -4.46 2.80
CA ASP A 23 18.12 -4.42 1.59
C ASP A 23 16.75 -5.09 1.79
N LEU A 24 16.66 -6.14 2.61
CA LEU A 24 15.37 -6.72 3.01
C LEU A 24 14.59 -5.79 3.96
N SER A 25 15.26 -5.12 4.89
CA SER A 25 14.61 -4.20 5.85
C SER A 25 14.07 -2.92 5.21
N THR A 26 14.65 -2.49 4.09
CA THR A 26 14.18 -1.33 3.31
C THR A 26 13.06 -1.70 2.34
N ARG A 27 12.95 -2.97 1.93
CA ARG A 27 11.85 -3.51 1.11
C ARG A 27 10.62 -3.93 1.92
N PHE A 28 10.82 -4.39 3.15
CA PHE A 28 9.75 -4.88 4.03
C PHE A 28 9.76 -4.09 5.33
N LYS A 29 8.90 -3.05 5.39
CA LYS A 29 8.64 -2.34 6.64
C LYS A 29 7.86 -3.28 7.56
N CYS A 30 8.58 -4.10 8.33
CA CYS A 30 8.00 -4.89 9.41
C CYS A 30 7.26 -3.92 10.35
N ARG A 31 6.00 -4.23 10.66
CA ARG A 31 5.19 -3.45 11.59
C ARG A 31 5.98 -3.32 12.90
N SER A 32 6.36 -2.11 13.28
CA SER A 32 6.87 -1.85 14.62
C SER A 32 5.77 -2.22 15.61
N PHE A 33 6.05 -3.21 16.46
CA PHE A 33 5.22 -3.53 17.61
C PHE A 33 4.99 -2.25 18.42
N PRO A 34 3.74 -1.88 18.75
CA PRO A 34 3.54 -0.81 19.72
C PRO A 34 4.07 -1.29 21.08
N SER A 35 5.03 -0.55 21.62
CA SER A 35 5.45 -0.63 23.01
C SER A 35 4.30 -0.15 23.91
N ALA A 36 3.29 -1.00 24.12
CA ALA A 36 2.22 -0.73 25.07
C ALA A 36 2.62 -1.29 26.45
N LEU A 37 3.42 -0.51 27.17
CA LEU A 37 3.73 -0.72 28.57
C LEU A 37 3.16 0.45 29.37
N THR A 38 1.84 0.58 29.42
CA THR A 38 1.17 1.47 30.38
C THR A 38 -0.18 0.90 30.82
N LYS A 39 -0.28 0.71 32.14
CA LYS A 39 -1.44 0.42 32.99
C LYS A 39 -2.81 0.83 32.42
N ALA A 40 -3.78 -0.08 32.49
CA ALA A 40 -5.16 0.25 32.82
C ALA A 40 -5.87 -0.95 33.46
N LYS A 41 -6.43 -0.74 34.66
CA LYS A 41 -7.33 -1.65 35.38
C LYS A 41 -8.76 -1.43 34.89
N GLY A 42 -9.58 -2.48 34.82
CA GLY A 42 -11.05 -2.38 34.84
C GLY A 42 -11.78 -2.60 33.50
N PRO A 43 -13.09 -2.93 33.54
CA PRO A 43 -13.66 -4.03 32.75
C PRO A 43 -14.65 -3.58 31.64
N TYR A 44 -15.18 -4.57 30.92
CA TYR A 44 -16.19 -4.55 29.83
C TYR A 44 -15.65 -4.28 28.41
N VAL A 45 -16.17 -4.88 27.32
CA VAL A 45 -16.59 -6.24 26.92
C VAL A 45 -16.94 -6.11 25.41
N LEU A 46 -16.62 -7.13 24.61
CA LEU A 46 -17.14 -7.45 23.26
C LEU A 46 -16.79 -6.56 22.05
N ALA A 47 -15.94 -7.12 21.18
CA ALA A 47 -16.24 -7.28 19.75
C ALA A 47 -15.47 -8.50 19.20
N GLN A 48 -15.93 -9.71 19.54
CA GLN A 48 -15.46 -10.97 18.97
C GLN A 48 -16.36 -11.38 17.80
N SER A 49 -16.14 -10.82 16.61
CA SER A 49 -16.65 -11.37 15.34
C SER A 49 -16.11 -10.47 14.23
N THR A 50 -14.90 -10.67 13.73
CA THR A 50 -14.66 -11.39 12.47
C THR A 50 -13.22 -11.91 12.35
N PHE A 51 -12.38 -11.70 13.38
CA PHE A 51 -10.97 -12.12 13.41
C PHE A 51 -10.76 -13.64 13.53
N GLY A 52 -11.82 -14.39 13.88
CA GLY A 52 -11.73 -15.81 14.21
C GLY A 52 -11.62 -16.76 13.01
N SER A 53 -12.10 -16.35 11.82
CA SER A 53 -12.21 -17.26 10.69
C SER A 53 -10.91 -17.35 9.87
N PHE A 54 -10.23 -16.21 9.64
CA PHE A 54 -9.00 -16.20 8.84
C PHE A 54 -7.80 -16.80 9.60
N LYS A 55 -7.68 -16.56 10.92
CA LYS A 55 -6.61 -17.13 11.75
C LYS A 55 -6.68 -18.66 11.91
N LYS A 56 -7.88 -19.26 11.86
CA LYS A 56 -8.06 -20.71 12.06
C LYS A 56 -7.67 -21.52 10.82
N HIS A 57 -7.92 -20.98 9.62
CA HIS A 57 -7.61 -21.71 8.38
C HIS A 57 -6.11 -21.73 8.07
N THR A 58 -5.38 -20.65 8.40
CA THR A 58 -3.92 -20.61 8.28
C THR A 58 -3.26 -21.58 9.28
N LYS A 59 -3.69 -21.61 10.56
CA LYS A 59 -3.07 -22.45 11.60
C LYS A 59 -3.05 -23.96 11.33
N ARG A 60 -4.08 -24.51 10.69
CA ARG A 60 -4.20 -25.97 10.45
C ARG A 60 -3.26 -26.47 9.36
N ASN A 61 -2.99 -25.63 8.34
CA ASN A 61 -2.07 -25.95 7.25
C ASN A 61 -0.59 -25.83 7.67
N ILE A 62 -0.29 -24.97 8.66
CA ILE A 62 1.06 -24.78 9.22
C ILE A 62 1.55 -26.04 9.93
N ARG A 63 0.71 -26.63 10.80
CA ARG A 63 1.08 -27.83 11.56
C ARG A 63 1.38 -28.99 10.63
N PHE A 64 0.54 -29.20 9.61
CA PHE A 64 0.74 -30.24 8.60
C PHE A 64 2.01 -30.02 7.77
N PHE A 65 2.32 -28.79 7.37
CA PHE A 65 3.49 -28.50 6.54
C PHE A 65 4.81 -28.65 7.33
N VAL A 66 4.85 -28.17 8.57
CA VAL A 66 6.01 -28.33 9.46
C VAL A 66 6.21 -29.81 9.80
N GLU A 67 5.17 -30.55 10.17
CA GLU A 67 5.28 -32.00 10.45
C GLU A 67 5.79 -32.77 9.22
N ARG A 68 5.31 -32.44 8.01
CA ARG A 68 5.73 -33.11 6.76
C ARG A 68 7.17 -32.80 6.34
N ILE A 69 7.64 -31.56 6.54
CA ILE A 69 9.05 -31.20 6.28
C ILE A 69 9.96 -31.86 7.32
N THR A 70 9.56 -31.86 8.59
CA THR A 70 10.34 -32.46 9.67
C THR A 70 10.49 -33.97 9.46
N ASP A 71 9.46 -34.65 8.98
CA ASP A 71 9.50 -36.08 8.66
C ASP A 71 10.25 -36.39 7.36
N SER A 72 10.18 -35.52 6.34
CA SER A 72 10.95 -35.68 5.10
C SER A 72 12.46 -35.53 5.31
N LEU A 73 12.87 -34.71 6.28
CA LEU A 73 14.28 -34.47 6.62
C LEU A 73 14.85 -35.50 7.61
N ARG A 74 14.00 -36.29 8.29
CA ARG A 74 14.41 -37.28 9.29
C ARG A 74 15.13 -38.51 8.69
N ASN A 75 14.83 -38.84 7.43
CA ASN A 75 15.27 -40.11 6.80
C ASN A 75 16.36 -39.97 5.73
N LYS A 76 17.04 -38.81 5.62
CA LYS A 76 18.14 -38.63 4.66
C LYS A 76 19.50 -38.59 5.38
N PRO A 77 20.43 -39.53 5.12
CA PRO A 77 21.63 -39.75 5.93
C PRO A 77 22.74 -38.69 5.74
N PHE A 78 22.45 -37.55 5.10
CA PHE A 78 23.49 -36.60 4.73
C PHE A 78 23.02 -35.13 4.71
N TYR A 79 22.22 -34.71 5.68
CA TYR A 79 21.94 -33.28 5.86
C TYR A 79 22.54 -32.80 7.19
N ASN A 80 23.65 -32.06 7.09
CA ASN A 80 24.42 -31.53 8.21
C ASN A 80 23.50 -30.70 9.13
N ARG A 81 23.49 -30.94 10.44
CA ARG A 81 22.62 -30.24 11.43
C ARG A 81 22.68 -28.71 11.29
N THR A 82 23.85 -28.19 10.91
CA THR A 82 24.08 -26.77 10.62
C THR A 82 23.30 -26.24 9.41
N MET A 83 23.05 -27.07 8.39
CA MET A 83 22.22 -26.71 7.23
C MET A 83 20.73 -26.70 7.59
N ILE A 84 20.26 -27.61 8.45
CA ILE A 84 18.86 -27.61 8.93
C ILE A 84 18.58 -26.33 9.73
N SER A 85 19.48 -25.95 10.65
CA SER A 85 19.33 -24.72 11.44
C SER A 85 19.29 -23.47 10.55
N LYS A 86 20.14 -23.39 9.51
CA LYS A 86 20.11 -22.28 8.55
C LYS A 86 18.80 -22.23 7.75
N LEU A 87 18.29 -23.37 7.29
CA LEU A 87 17.03 -23.46 6.57
C LEU A 87 15.84 -23.04 7.44
N LEU A 88 15.80 -23.49 8.70
CA LEU A 88 14.78 -23.09 9.66
C LEU A 88 14.82 -21.59 9.96
N VAL A 89 16.02 -21.01 10.13
CA VAL A 89 16.18 -19.55 10.31
C VAL A 89 15.69 -18.79 9.08
N VAL A 90 16.01 -19.23 7.86
CA VAL A 90 15.51 -18.62 6.63
C VAL A 90 13.98 -18.72 6.53
N LEU A 91 13.40 -19.88 6.85
CA LEU A 91 11.95 -20.08 6.85
C LEU A 91 11.22 -19.19 7.88
N VAL A 92 11.80 -19.00 9.06
CA VAL A 92 11.28 -18.09 10.10
C VAL A 92 11.39 -16.64 9.65
N LEU A 93 12.49 -16.24 9.00
CA LEU A 93 12.67 -14.88 8.47
C LEU A 93 11.72 -14.58 7.31
N CYS A 94 11.43 -15.55 6.44
CA CYS A 94 10.44 -15.42 5.36
C CYS A 94 8.99 -15.34 5.89
N TRP A 95 8.73 -15.81 7.11
CA TRP A 95 7.39 -15.78 7.73
C TRP A 95 6.96 -14.37 8.16
N GLY A 96 7.92 -13.48 8.46
CA GLY A 96 7.66 -12.13 8.96
C GLY A 96 7.33 -11.09 7.89
N VAL A 97 7.16 -11.51 6.64
CA VAL A 97 6.93 -10.60 5.52
C VAL A 97 5.43 -10.33 5.36
N GLU A 98 4.94 -9.28 6.01
CA GLU A 98 3.61 -8.72 5.71
C GLU A 98 3.71 -7.89 4.43
N SER A 99 3.02 -8.32 3.36
CA SER A 99 2.71 -7.43 2.24
C SER A 99 1.60 -6.47 2.66
N PHE A 100 1.50 -5.32 2.00
CA PHE A 100 0.36 -4.39 2.14
C PHE A 100 -0.58 -4.59 0.94
N PRO A 101 -1.43 -5.64 0.92
CA PRO A 101 -2.41 -5.80 -0.15
C PRO A 101 -3.58 -4.81 -0.04
N ASP A 102 -3.74 -4.15 1.12
CA ASP A 102 -5.00 -3.51 1.55
C ASP A 102 -5.11 -2.02 1.21
N GLY A 103 -4.24 -1.50 0.33
CA GLY A 103 -4.24 -0.09 -0.06
C GLY A 103 -3.19 0.78 0.60
N ALA A 104 -3.18 2.07 0.22
CA ALA A 104 -2.31 3.04 0.88
C ALA A 104 -2.86 3.40 2.28
N PRO A 105 -1.99 3.53 3.30
CA PRO A 105 -2.40 4.04 4.62
C PRO A 105 -2.77 5.53 4.55
N VAL A 106 -3.54 6.01 5.53
CA VAL A 106 -3.91 7.43 5.69
C VAL A 106 -2.70 8.37 5.63
N ASP A 107 -1.53 7.93 6.12
CA ASP A 107 -0.32 8.76 6.14
C ASP A 107 0.15 9.20 4.73
N ALA A 108 -0.36 8.57 3.66
CA ALA A 108 -0.16 9.00 2.28
C ALA A 108 -0.69 10.42 2.02
N CYS A 109 -1.65 10.90 2.81
CA CYS A 109 -2.21 12.24 2.69
C CYS A 109 -1.27 13.38 3.10
N VAL A 110 -0.34 13.13 4.03
CA VAL A 110 0.43 14.19 4.72
C VAL A 110 1.95 14.00 4.70
N LYS A 111 2.43 12.89 4.16
CA LYS A 111 3.87 12.64 4.04
C LYS A 111 4.56 13.71 3.19
N ASN A 112 5.89 13.78 3.32
CA ASN A 112 6.76 14.65 2.51
C ASN A 112 6.52 14.55 0.98
N ARG A 113 5.91 13.45 0.53
CA ARG A 113 5.44 13.26 -0.83
C ARG A 113 3.95 12.88 -0.75
N PRO A 114 3.05 13.86 -0.65
CA PRO A 114 1.63 13.59 -0.51
C PRO A 114 1.13 12.84 -1.74
N ASN A 115 0.16 11.95 -1.52
CA ASN A 115 -0.45 11.11 -2.54
C ASN A 115 0.52 10.13 -3.24
N GLN A 116 1.75 9.95 -2.74
CA GLN A 116 2.73 9.02 -3.33
C GLN A 116 2.96 7.79 -2.46
N PRO A 117 3.12 6.60 -3.05
CA PRO A 117 3.47 5.39 -2.33
C PRO A 117 4.90 5.50 -1.77
N ASN A 118 5.09 5.03 -0.53
CA ASN A 118 6.40 4.99 0.10
C ASN A 118 7.18 3.72 -0.28
N HIS A 119 7.56 3.60 -1.56
CA HIS A 119 8.23 2.42 -2.13
C HIS A 119 9.76 2.58 -2.14
N GLY A 120 10.33 3.01 -1.01
CA GLY A 120 11.77 3.18 -0.84
C GLY A 120 12.39 4.16 -1.84
N GLN A 121 13.27 3.66 -2.70
CA GLN A 121 13.95 4.49 -3.71
C GLN A 121 13.17 4.67 -5.01
N HIS A 122 12.08 3.95 -5.22
CA HIS A 122 11.24 4.14 -6.40
C HIS A 122 10.62 5.55 -6.40
N ARG A 123 10.44 6.10 -7.60
CA ARG A 123 9.88 7.44 -7.84
C ARG A 123 8.80 7.33 -8.91
N THR A 124 7.92 8.32 -8.92
CA THR A 124 6.91 8.44 -9.96
C THR A 124 7.55 8.43 -11.34
N GLN A 125 6.90 7.75 -12.28
CA GLN A 125 7.20 7.88 -13.68
C GLN A 125 6.75 9.27 -14.20
N PRO A 126 7.33 9.76 -15.31
CA PRO A 126 6.86 11.00 -15.94
C PRO A 126 5.39 10.90 -16.36
N LEU A 127 4.61 11.96 -16.16
CA LEU A 127 3.20 11.98 -16.58
C LEU A 127 3.03 11.86 -18.10
N SER A 128 4.03 12.24 -18.90
CA SER A 128 4.02 12.07 -20.35
C SER A 128 3.99 10.61 -20.81
N THR A 129 4.29 9.65 -19.92
CA THR A 129 4.23 8.21 -20.20
C THR A 129 3.04 7.52 -19.54
N LEU A 130 2.10 8.29 -18.99
CA LEU A 130 0.94 7.76 -18.26
C LEU A 130 0.03 6.93 -19.18
N PRO A 131 -0.12 5.61 -18.93
CA PRO A 131 -0.98 4.75 -19.75
C PRO A 131 -2.44 4.71 -19.25
N TYR A 132 -2.77 5.57 -18.28
CA TYR A 132 -4.04 5.59 -17.57
C TYR A 132 -4.73 6.93 -17.77
N ARG A 133 -6.05 6.91 -17.93
CA ARG A 133 -6.88 8.12 -17.98
C ARG A 133 -7.69 8.20 -16.69
N VAL A 134 -7.54 9.31 -15.96
CA VAL A 134 -8.33 9.60 -14.76
C VAL A 134 -9.28 10.74 -15.08
N GLN A 135 -10.57 10.52 -14.89
CA GLN A 135 -11.62 11.46 -15.29
C GLN A 135 -12.59 11.70 -14.15
N ALA A 136 -13.04 12.94 -14.00
CA ALA A 136 -14.14 13.33 -13.15
C ALA A 136 -15.33 13.79 -14.02
N SER A 137 -16.55 13.49 -13.59
CA SER A 137 -17.75 13.90 -14.32
C SER A 137 -18.02 15.42 -14.26
N SER A 138 -17.39 16.12 -13.31
CA SER A 138 -17.48 17.57 -13.14
C SER A 138 -16.24 18.10 -12.40
N ALA A 139 -15.89 19.37 -12.66
CA ALA A 139 -14.92 20.15 -11.87
C ALA A 139 -15.60 21.14 -10.91
N THR A 140 -16.92 21.29 -11.01
CA THR A 140 -17.74 22.13 -10.13
C THR A 140 -18.69 21.28 -9.32
N TYR A 141 -19.00 21.73 -8.11
CA TYR A 141 -19.93 21.05 -7.22
C TYR A 141 -20.87 22.06 -6.57
N GLY A 142 -22.08 21.57 -6.28
CA GLY A 142 -23.05 22.23 -5.42
C GLY A 142 -23.31 21.40 -4.16
N PRO A 143 -24.19 21.88 -3.26
CA PRO A 143 -24.55 21.16 -2.05
C PRO A 143 -24.98 19.72 -2.33
N ASN A 144 -24.36 18.75 -1.66
CA ASN A 144 -24.66 17.31 -1.77
C ASN A 144 -24.50 16.68 -3.17
N SER A 145 -23.98 17.41 -4.16
CA SER A 145 -23.81 16.89 -5.51
C SER A 145 -22.83 15.71 -5.53
N ALA A 146 -23.08 14.74 -6.39
CA ALA A 146 -22.23 13.58 -6.60
C ALA A 146 -21.39 13.78 -7.87
N ILE A 147 -20.08 13.51 -7.76
CA ILE A 147 -19.14 13.51 -8.88
C ILE A 147 -18.54 12.12 -9.00
N THR A 148 -18.67 11.54 -10.19
CA THR A 148 -18.10 10.23 -10.49
C THR A 148 -16.66 10.41 -10.95
N VAL A 149 -15.73 9.70 -10.33
CA VAL A 149 -14.32 9.64 -10.73
C VAL A 149 -14.01 8.24 -11.26
N THR A 150 -13.45 8.17 -12.46
CA THR A 150 -13.12 6.93 -13.14
C THR A 150 -11.65 6.88 -13.53
N ILE A 151 -11.00 5.75 -13.26
CA ILE A 151 -9.66 5.40 -13.75
C ILE A 151 -9.85 4.34 -14.83
N GLU A 152 -9.33 4.58 -16.03
CA GLU A 152 -9.30 3.66 -17.15
C GLU A 152 -7.85 3.41 -17.57
N GLY A 153 -7.46 2.15 -17.79
CA GLY A 153 -6.12 1.81 -18.24
C GLY A 153 -6.08 1.24 -19.64
N ALA A 154 -5.10 1.71 -20.44
CA ALA A 154 -4.69 1.01 -21.67
C ALA A 154 -4.01 -0.34 -21.33
N GLU A 155 -3.47 -0.45 -20.12
CA GLU A 155 -2.98 -1.68 -19.51
C GLU A 155 -3.53 -1.84 -18.08
N PRO A 156 -3.47 -3.03 -17.47
CA PRO A 156 -3.95 -3.21 -16.11
C PRO A 156 -3.11 -2.45 -15.06
N PHE A 157 -3.77 -1.98 -14.01
CA PHE A 157 -3.16 -1.44 -12.79
C PHE A 157 -3.57 -2.26 -11.57
N LYS A 158 -2.75 -2.24 -10.52
CA LYS A 158 -3.00 -3.00 -9.28
C LYS A 158 -3.55 -2.12 -8.16
N GLY A 159 -3.11 -0.87 -8.10
CA GLY A 159 -3.46 0.04 -7.02
C GLY A 159 -3.72 1.46 -7.50
N PHE A 160 -4.41 2.21 -6.65
CA PHE A 160 -4.66 3.63 -6.82
C PHE A 160 -4.79 4.28 -5.44
N PHE A 161 -4.61 5.60 -5.41
CA PHE A 161 -4.89 6.47 -4.29
C PHE A 161 -5.38 7.80 -4.84
N ILE A 162 -6.64 8.19 -4.60
CA ILE A 162 -7.24 9.41 -5.12
C ILE A 162 -7.74 10.26 -3.96
N GLN A 163 -7.47 11.57 -4.01
CA GLN A 163 -7.85 12.57 -3.03
C GLN A 163 -8.63 13.71 -3.71
N ALA A 164 -9.66 14.22 -3.05
CA ALA A 164 -10.41 15.39 -3.51
C ALA A 164 -9.98 16.66 -2.76
N ARG A 165 -9.77 17.75 -3.50
CA ARG A 165 -9.27 19.03 -2.96
C ARG A 165 -10.01 20.23 -3.56
N SER A 166 -10.11 21.28 -2.76
CA SER A 166 -10.66 22.57 -3.17
C SER A 166 -9.70 23.21 -4.16
N VAL A 167 -10.19 23.73 -5.28
CA VAL A 167 -9.32 24.50 -6.17
C VAL A 167 -8.91 25.83 -5.52
N ASP A 168 -9.79 26.41 -4.69
CA ASP A 168 -9.59 27.76 -4.17
C ASP A 168 -8.75 27.79 -2.89
N THR A 169 -8.88 26.77 -2.02
CA THR A 169 -8.18 26.71 -0.73
C THR A 169 -7.12 25.59 -0.66
N ASP A 170 -7.10 24.70 -1.65
CA ASP A 170 -6.31 23.47 -1.63
C ASP A 170 -6.60 22.53 -0.43
N GLU A 171 -7.67 22.77 0.32
CA GLU A 171 -8.05 21.92 1.46
C GLU A 171 -8.77 20.64 0.99
N TRP A 172 -8.66 19.58 1.80
CA TRP A 172 -9.44 18.36 1.60
C TRP A 172 -10.92 18.64 1.83
N LEU A 173 -11.78 18.18 0.93
CA LEU A 173 -13.22 18.40 1.09
C LEU A 173 -14.08 17.25 0.55
N GLY A 174 -15.31 17.19 1.05
CA GLY A 174 -16.29 16.18 0.68
C GLY A 174 -15.93 14.78 1.20
N SER A 175 -16.67 13.80 0.73
CA SER A 175 -16.56 12.41 1.18
C SER A 175 -16.73 11.45 0.02
N TRP A 176 -15.98 10.35 0.03
CA TRP A 176 -16.18 9.26 -0.91
C TRP A 176 -17.31 8.34 -0.43
N GLU A 177 -18.05 7.78 -1.38
CA GLU A 177 -19.02 6.72 -1.11
C GLU A 177 -18.36 5.35 -1.12
N GLU A 178 -18.92 4.42 -0.34
CA GLU A 178 -18.45 3.04 -0.31
C GLU A 178 -18.50 2.40 -1.69
N ALA A 179 -17.37 1.83 -2.11
CA ALA A 179 -17.25 1.09 -3.36
C ALA A 179 -16.58 -0.27 -3.11
N PRO A 180 -16.94 -1.33 -3.86
CA PRO A 180 -16.32 -2.64 -3.71
C PRO A 180 -14.81 -2.60 -3.91
N ASN A 181 -14.08 -3.35 -3.09
CA ASN A 181 -12.61 -3.46 -3.16
C ASN A 181 -11.88 -2.11 -3.01
N THR A 182 -12.45 -1.22 -2.20
CA THR A 182 -11.84 0.08 -1.84
C THR A 182 -11.79 0.27 -0.34
N THR A 183 -10.87 1.14 0.09
CA THR A 183 -10.78 1.66 1.45
C THR A 183 -10.85 3.17 1.37
N ILE A 184 -11.66 3.79 2.22
CA ILE A 184 -11.84 5.25 2.29
C ILE A 184 -11.11 5.77 3.53
N HIS A 185 -10.44 6.91 3.39
CA HIS A 185 -9.89 7.69 4.50
C HIS A 185 -10.61 9.04 4.56
N PRO A 186 -11.71 9.14 5.35
CA PRO A 186 -12.50 10.37 5.46
C PRO A 186 -11.70 11.57 5.97
N GLU A 187 -10.72 11.33 6.83
CA GLU A 187 -9.87 12.34 7.47
C GLU A 187 -9.05 13.17 6.47
N CYS A 188 -8.89 12.68 5.24
CA CYS A 188 -8.20 13.40 4.18
C CYS A 188 -8.85 13.24 2.81
N SER A 189 -10.18 13.04 2.79
CA SER A 189 -11.01 12.96 1.59
C SER A 189 -10.37 12.09 0.49
N SER A 190 -9.98 10.87 0.85
CA SER A 190 -9.30 9.97 -0.09
C SER A 190 -9.89 8.56 -0.14
N VAL A 191 -9.64 7.90 -1.26
CA VAL A 191 -10.03 6.51 -1.55
C VAL A 191 -8.84 5.76 -2.16
N THR A 192 -8.63 4.52 -1.75
CA THR A 192 -7.58 3.61 -2.24
C THR A 192 -8.17 2.25 -2.58
N HIS A 193 -7.45 1.47 -3.38
CA HIS A 193 -7.71 0.03 -3.54
C HIS A 193 -7.65 -0.72 -2.21
N ALA A 194 -8.38 -1.83 -2.09
CA ALA A 194 -8.32 -2.76 -0.96
C ALA A 194 -7.78 -4.15 -1.32
N ASP A 195 -7.40 -4.38 -2.58
CA ASP A 195 -6.76 -5.62 -3.04
C ASP A 195 -5.76 -5.37 -4.18
N PRO A 196 -4.76 -6.26 -4.38
CA PRO A 196 -3.73 -6.09 -5.41
C PRO A 196 -4.10 -6.75 -6.75
N ARG A 197 -5.39 -7.08 -6.98
CA ARG A 197 -5.84 -7.69 -8.24
C ARG A 197 -5.70 -6.69 -9.37
N ASP A 198 -5.48 -7.22 -10.57
CA ASP A 198 -5.40 -6.41 -11.78
C ASP A 198 -6.76 -5.79 -12.11
N LYS A 199 -6.75 -4.50 -12.46
CA LYS A 199 -7.91 -3.68 -12.76
C LYS A 199 -7.68 -3.01 -14.10
N SER A 200 -8.64 -3.08 -15.01
CA SER A 200 -8.66 -2.29 -16.25
C SER A 200 -9.43 -0.98 -16.06
N ARG A 201 -10.37 -0.96 -15.11
CA ARG A 201 -11.21 0.17 -14.77
C ARG A 201 -11.50 0.18 -13.27
N ALA A 202 -11.60 1.35 -12.68
CA ALA A 202 -12.17 1.54 -11.35
C ALA A 202 -12.99 2.84 -11.32
N THR A 203 -14.13 2.83 -10.63
CA THR A 203 -15.07 3.94 -10.58
C THR A 203 -15.50 4.17 -9.14
N PHE A 204 -15.51 5.44 -8.72
CA PHE A 204 -15.87 5.87 -7.37
C PHE A 204 -16.77 7.10 -7.45
N VAL A 205 -17.57 7.29 -6.40
CA VAL A 205 -18.43 8.47 -6.28
C VAL A 205 -17.93 9.31 -5.12
N TRP A 206 -17.71 10.60 -5.39
CA TRP A 206 -17.42 11.61 -4.40
C TRP A 206 -18.65 12.49 -4.19
N ARG A 207 -18.93 12.85 -2.93
CA ARG A 207 -20.08 13.65 -2.53
C ARG A 207 -19.63 14.96 -1.91
N ALA A 208 -20.17 16.06 -2.41
CA ALA A 208 -19.90 17.40 -1.92
C ALA A 208 -20.52 17.65 -0.53
N PRO A 209 -19.91 18.52 0.31
CA PRO A 209 -20.50 18.94 1.58
C PRO A 209 -21.86 19.63 1.38
N ALA A 210 -22.77 19.45 2.35
CA ALA A 210 -24.15 19.93 2.27
C ALA A 210 -24.32 21.46 2.30
N ASN A 211 -23.30 22.20 2.71
CA ASN A 211 -23.33 23.64 2.94
C ASN A 211 -22.28 24.39 2.12
N SER A 212 -21.83 23.81 1.01
CA SER A 212 -20.77 24.40 0.17
C SER A 212 -21.01 24.16 -1.30
N GLN A 213 -20.44 25.04 -2.12
CA GLN A 213 -20.37 24.94 -3.57
C GLN A 213 -19.05 25.54 -4.02
N GLY A 214 -18.56 25.15 -5.19
CA GLY A 214 -17.31 25.66 -5.71
C GLY A 214 -16.67 24.74 -6.73
N ARG A 215 -15.34 24.82 -6.81
CA ARG A 215 -14.54 23.98 -7.70
C ARG A 215 -13.75 22.96 -6.91
N VAL A 216 -13.73 21.74 -7.42
CA VAL A 216 -13.00 20.60 -6.86
C VAL A 216 -12.10 20.01 -7.94
N TYR A 217 -10.93 19.56 -7.52
CA TYR A 217 -10.07 18.75 -8.35
C TYR A 217 -9.73 17.45 -7.63
N PHE A 218 -9.51 16.40 -8.42
CA PHE A 218 -9.15 15.08 -7.91
C PHE A 218 -7.71 14.78 -8.30
N THR A 219 -6.89 14.45 -7.32
CA THR A 219 -5.47 14.18 -7.52
C THR A 219 -5.04 12.88 -6.89
N GLY A 220 -4.01 12.24 -7.43
CA GLY A 220 -3.59 10.97 -6.86
C GLY A 220 -2.47 10.24 -7.58
N THR A 221 -2.41 8.94 -7.27
CA THR A 221 -1.49 7.98 -7.87
C THR A 221 -2.26 6.81 -8.49
N VAL A 222 -1.78 6.34 -9.63
CA VAL A 222 -2.11 5.02 -10.19
C VAL A 222 -0.85 4.15 -10.21
N LEU A 223 -0.97 2.92 -9.73
CA LEU A 223 0.13 2.00 -9.53
C LEU A 223 -0.02 0.74 -10.38
N LYS A 224 0.97 0.49 -11.25
CA LYS A 224 1.09 -0.76 -12.01
C LYS A 224 1.61 -1.89 -11.13
N ASN A 225 2.73 -1.64 -10.45
CA ASN A 225 3.37 -2.56 -9.53
C ASN A 225 4.25 -1.78 -8.53
N TYR A 226 4.90 -2.48 -7.59
CA TYR A 226 5.71 -1.85 -6.54
C TYR A 226 6.78 -0.88 -7.09
N GLY A 227 7.42 -1.20 -8.21
CA GLY A 227 8.47 -0.37 -8.80
C GLY A 227 7.98 0.72 -9.75
N THR A 228 6.71 0.69 -10.18
CA THR A 228 6.20 1.49 -11.30
C THR A 228 4.84 2.08 -10.98
N PHE A 229 4.80 3.40 -10.82
CA PHE A 229 3.59 4.18 -10.53
C PHE A 229 3.70 5.60 -11.09
N TRP A 230 2.57 6.25 -11.25
CA TRP A 230 2.44 7.63 -11.67
C TRP A 230 1.67 8.39 -10.62
N ALA A 231 2.26 9.45 -10.07
CA ALA A 231 1.71 10.27 -9.01
C ALA A 231 1.45 11.70 -9.48
N ASN A 232 0.78 12.49 -8.63
CA ASN A 232 0.36 13.86 -8.93
C ASN A 232 -0.49 13.94 -10.20
N ILE A 233 -1.19 12.86 -10.53
CA ILE A 233 -2.17 12.84 -11.62
C ILE A 233 -3.29 13.78 -11.20
N ILE A 234 -3.77 14.63 -12.11
CA ILE A 234 -4.98 15.42 -11.94
C ILE A 234 -6.03 14.82 -12.86
N ALA A 235 -7.22 14.54 -12.32
CA ALA A 235 -8.32 14.03 -13.13
C ALA A 235 -8.76 15.07 -14.17
N GLU A 236 -8.94 14.62 -15.40
CA GLU A 236 -9.56 15.41 -16.45
C GLU A 236 -11.04 15.62 -16.12
N ALA A 237 -11.54 16.85 -16.27
CA ALA A 237 -12.95 17.17 -16.10
C ALA A 237 -13.42 18.02 -17.29
N PRO A 238 -14.73 18.01 -17.61
CA PRO A 238 -15.30 18.93 -18.58
C PRO A 238 -14.89 20.36 -18.24
N GLN A 239 -14.30 21.05 -19.22
CA GLN A 239 -13.97 22.47 -19.07
C GLN A 239 -15.27 23.27 -19.00
N ASP A 240 -15.33 24.25 -18.10
CA ASP A 240 -16.43 25.21 -18.09
C ASP A 240 -16.40 26.00 -19.41
N PRO A 241 -17.47 25.97 -20.24
CA PRO A 241 -17.54 26.74 -21.47
C PRO A 241 -17.27 28.24 -21.26
N ALA A 242 -17.60 28.79 -20.08
CA ALA A 242 -17.33 30.20 -19.75
C ALA A 242 -15.84 30.51 -19.61
N GLN A 243 -15.00 29.53 -19.24
CA GLN A 243 -13.55 29.71 -19.16
C GLN A 243 -12.87 29.65 -20.53
N LEU A 244 -13.46 28.95 -21.50
CA LEU A 244 -12.96 28.92 -22.88
C LEU A 244 -13.13 30.25 -23.62
N GLN A 245 -14.08 31.10 -23.18
CA GLN A 245 -14.33 32.43 -23.76
C GLN A 245 -13.37 33.51 -23.25
N LEU A 246 -12.61 33.26 -22.18
CA LEU A 246 -11.63 34.21 -21.63
C LEU A 246 -10.22 34.03 -22.20
N LEU A 247 -9.98 32.97 -22.97
CA LEU A 247 -8.70 32.65 -23.61
C LEU A 247 -8.74 32.80 -25.14
N GLY A 248 -9.89 33.24 -25.69
CA GLY A 248 -10.12 33.43 -27.11
C GLY A 248 -10.25 34.90 -27.50
#